data_AF-A0A0J6GH51-F1
#
_entry.id   AF-A0A0J6GH51-F1
#
_cell.length_a   1.000
_cell.length_b   1.000
_cell.length_c   1.000
_cell.angle_alpha   90.00
_cell.angle_beta   90.00
_cell.angle_gamma   90.00
#
_symmetry.space_group_name_H-M   'P 1'
#
loop_
_entity.id
_entity.type
_entity.pdbx_description
1 polymer ?
#
loop_
_entity_poly.entity_id
_entity_poly.type
_entity_poly.pdbx_seq_one_letter_code
_entity_poly.pdbx_strand_id
1 'polypeptide(L)'
;MKVLSLGVLLLLTAGCVQVQQYTPPPGVPQAQIRSEMDALSNYRNYLTLTEAPIVGCKYGRTVVVKPGRQLFAVRDKTSRPAGFIPVEAAKPLHWVVDGSANAGRSCRIEFVSEFAPGGRYVIKGGIIENPETYDSCQVKIFREDTGVPLRMVDPATLKNDCALDKLPFTAR
;
A
#
# COMPACT_ATOMS: atom_id res chain seq x y z
N MET A 1 35.05 36.51 -19.87
CA MET A 1 34.92 35.23 -19.15
C MET A 1 33.87 35.41 -18.06
N LYS A 2 32.66 34.87 -18.24
CA LYS A 2 31.53 35.00 -17.30
C LYS A 2 31.50 33.75 -16.43
N VAL A 3 32.02 33.86 -15.21
CA VAL A 3 31.94 32.81 -14.17
C VAL A 3 30.69 33.10 -13.34
N LEU A 4 29.56 32.52 -13.72
CA LEU A 4 28.33 32.54 -12.91
C LEU A 4 27.43 31.45 -13.48
N SER A 5 27.27 30.33 -12.75
CA SER A 5 26.07 29.44 -12.73
C SER A 5 26.31 28.05 -12.11
N LEU A 6 27.42 27.79 -11.39
CA LEU A 6 27.52 26.51 -10.65
C LEU A 6 26.61 26.45 -9.41
N GLY A 7 26.19 27.60 -8.86
CA GLY A 7 25.37 27.66 -7.65
C GLY A 7 23.89 27.31 -7.84
N VAL A 8 23.36 27.39 -9.07
CA VAL A 8 21.93 27.16 -9.36
C VAL A 8 21.63 25.68 -9.63
N LEU A 9 22.63 24.88 -10.00
CA LEU A 9 22.44 23.45 -10.28
C LEU A 9 22.23 22.60 -9.02
N LEU A 10 22.71 23.08 -7.86
CA LEU A 10 22.59 22.38 -6.56
C LEU A 10 21.25 22.61 -5.85
N LEU A 11 20.42 23.54 -6.31
CA LEU A 11 19.11 23.84 -5.70
C LEU A 11 17.94 23.08 -6.35
N LEU A 12 18.20 22.27 -7.38
CA LEU A 12 17.18 21.45 -8.07
C LEU A 12 17.08 20.02 -7.54
N THR A 13 17.86 19.64 -6.53
CA THR A 13 17.67 18.38 -5.78
C THR A 13 16.62 18.55 -4.68
N ALA A 14 15.52 19.24 -4.97
CA ALA A 14 14.32 19.19 -4.15
C ALA A 14 13.71 17.79 -4.28
N GLY A 15 14.14 16.91 -3.38
CA GLY A 15 13.44 15.73 -2.88
C GLY A 15 12.57 14.96 -3.88
N CYS A 16 13.20 14.13 -4.72
CA CYS A 16 12.54 12.87 -5.06
C CYS A 16 12.45 12.06 -3.75
N VAL A 17 11.33 12.16 -3.03
CA VAL A 17 11.02 11.23 -1.94
C VAL A 17 10.92 9.85 -2.61
N GLN A 18 12.01 9.10 -2.60
CA GLN A 18 12.00 7.74 -3.12
C GLN A 18 11.03 6.94 -2.25
N VAL A 19 9.93 6.50 -2.87
CA VAL A 19 8.98 5.60 -2.24
C VAL A 19 9.77 4.36 -1.81
N GLN A 20 9.81 4.09 -0.49
CA GLN A 20 10.55 2.94 0.02
C GLN A 20 9.88 1.66 -0.46
N GLN A 21 10.64 0.85 -1.20
CA GLN A 21 10.19 -0.48 -1.61
C GLN A 21 10.10 -1.39 -0.38
N TYR A 22 9.04 -2.21 -0.32
CA TYR A 22 8.87 -3.18 0.75
C TYR A 22 9.88 -4.32 0.64
N THR A 23 10.53 -4.61 1.76
CA THR A 23 11.37 -5.78 1.97
C THR A 23 11.01 -6.39 3.33
N PRO A 24 10.71 -7.70 3.41
CA PRO A 24 10.50 -8.35 4.70
C PRO A 24 11.74 -8.22 5.60
N PRO A 25 11.57 -8.13 6.93
CA PRO A 25 12.69 -8.25 7.86
C PRO A 25 13.46 -9.57 7.66
N PRO A 26 14.78 -9.61 7.92
CA PRO A 26 15.53 -10.85 7.88
C PRO A 26 15.09 -11.80 9.00
N GLY A 27 15.09 -13.11 8.73
CA GLY A 27 14.86 -14.15 9.73
C GLY A 27 13.40 -14.38 10.15
N VAL A 28 12.44 -13.67 9.56
CA VAL A 28 11.00 -13.90 9.79
C VAL A 28 10.43 -14.90 8.79
N PRO A 29 9.34 -15.62 9.13
CA PRO A 29 8.60 -16.42 8.16
C PRO A 29 8.14 -15.57 6.96
N GLN A 30 8.28 -16.10 5.76
CA GLN A 30 7.91 -15.40 4.52
C GLN A 30 6.92 -16.21 3.70
N ALA A 31 6.11 -15.50 2.93
CA ALA A 31 5.32 -15.97 1.81
C ALA A 31 5.79 -15.25 0.54
N GLN A 32 5.20 -15.60 -0.61
CA GLN A 32 5.44 -14.90 -1.86
C GLN A 32 4.12 -14.36 -2.40
N ILE A 33 4.16 -13.15 -2.95
CA ILE A 33 3.01 -12.53 -3.61
C ILE A 33 3.43 -11.93 -4.95
N ARG A 34 2.55 -12.02 -5.93
CA ARG A 34 2.64 -11.26 -7.19
C ARG A 34 1.35 -10.50 -7.45
N SER A 35 1.45 -9.44 -8.25
CA SER A 35 0.30 -8.64 -8.63
C SER A 35 -0.13 -8.90 -10.08
N GLU A 36 -1.42 -9.16 -10.23
CA GLU A 36 -2.18 -9.09 -11.49
C GLU A 36 -3.22 -7.96 -11.41
N MET A 37 -2.94 -6.91 -10.64
CA MET A 37 -3.85 -5.76 -10.56
C MET A 37 -3.80 -4.94 -11.85
N ASP A 38 -4.92 -4.27 -12.17
CA ASP A 38 -5.10 -3.43 -13.36
C ASP A 38 -5.42 -1.99 -12.93
N ALA A 39 -4.65 -1.02 -13.43
CA ALA A 39 -4.86 0.41 -13.17
C ALA A 39 -5.75 1.08 -14.23
N LEU A 40 -6.44 0.30 -15.07
CA LEU A 40 -7.17 0.70 -16.29
C LEU A 40 -6.25 1.28 -17.34
N SER A 41 -6.30 0.83 -18.59
CA SER A 41 -5.41 1.36 -19.63
C SER A 41 -5.78 2.80 -20.02
N ASN A 42 -5.01 3.78 -19.56
CA ASN A 42 -5.31 5.21 -19.69
C ASN A 42 -4.02 6.03 -19.67
N TYR A 43 -4.00 7.19 -20.36
CA TYR A 43 -2.79 8.03 -20.48
C TYR A 43 -2.17 8.44 -19.13
N ARG A 44 -3.01 8.70 -18.12
CA ARG A 44 -2.59 8.94 -16.73
C ARG A 44 -3.32 7.98 -15.82
N ASN A 45 -2.58 7.05 -15.26
CA ASN A 45 -3.06 6.10 -14.30
C ASN A 45 -1.94 5.63 -13.37
N TYR A 46 -2.33 5.27 -12.17
CA TYR A 46 -1.50 4.50 -11.28
C TYR A 46 -2.39 3.67 -10.35
N LEU A 47 -1.84 2.58 -9.86
CA LEU A 47 -2.39 1.84 -8.74
C LEU A 47 -1.22 1.29 -7.94
N THR A 48 -1.25 1.45 -6.62
CA THR A 48 -0.20 0.98 -5.73
C THR A 48 -0.78 0.04 -4.70
N LEU A 49 0.02 -0.94 -4.25
CA LEU A 49 -0.22 -1.69 -3.03
C LEU A 49 0.93 -1.38 -2.08
N THR A 50 0.63 -0.89 -0.89
CA THR A 50 1.62 -0.41 0.07
C THR A 50 1.31 -0.99 1.45
N GLU A 51 2.33 -1.44 2.18
CA GLU A 51 2.21 -1.68 3.63
C GLU A 51 1.85 -0.36 4.30
N ALA A 52 0.77 -0.32 5.05
CA ALA A 52 0.32 0.89 5.72
C ALA A 52 1.40 1.44 6.66
N PRO A 53 1.54 2.77 6.77
CA PRO A 53 2.43 3.35 7.76
C PRO A 53 2.03 2.91 9.16
N ILE A 54 3.01 2.58 10.00
CA ILE A 54 2.74 2.36 11.41
C ILE A 54 2.55 3.73 12.04
N VAL A 55 1.38 3.93 12.63
CA VAL A 55 1.04 5.13 13.40
C VAL A 55 1.15 4.83 14.89
N GLY A 56 1.76 5.73 15.63
CA GLY A 56 1.85 5.69 17.08
C GLY A 56 1.31 6.99 17.69
N CYS A 57 1.09 6.99 19.00
CA CYS A 57 0.71 8.19 19.73
C CYS A 57 1.96 8.88 20.30
N LYS A 58 2.18 10.15 19.94
CA LYS A 58 3.23 11.00 20.52
C LYS A 58 2.62 12.32 20.96
N TYR A 59 2.76 12.65 22.24
CA TYR A 59 2.17 13.86 22.84
C TYR A 59 0.67 14.04 22.55
N GLY A 60 -0.10 12.96 22.62
CA GLY A 60 -1.55 12.98 22.34
C GLY A 60 -1.92 13.18 20.86
N ARG A 61 -0.96 13.05 19.93
CA ARG A 61 -1.19 13.11 18.48
C ARG A 61 -0.82 11.80 17.82
N THR A 62 -1.59 11.40 16.81
CA THR A 62 -1.23 10.31 15.92
C THR A 62 -0.08 10.76 15.03
N VAL A 63 1.03 10.05 15.07
CA VAL A 63 2.23 10.33 14.29
C VAL A 63 2.67 9.07 13.56
N VAL A 64 3.14 9.22 12.32
CA VAL A 64 3.77 8.12 11.58
C VAL A 64 5.11 7.79 12.24
N VAL A 65 5.22 6.61 12.85
CA VAL A 65 6.45 6.12 13.47
C VAL A 65 7.29 5.29 12.50
N LYS A 66 6.65 4.68 11.50
CA LYS A 66 7.32 3.99 10.40
C LYS A 66 6.57 4.31 9.10
N PRO A 67 7.25 4.83 8.06
CA PRO A 67 6.60 5.10 6.78
C PRO A 67 6.08 3.81 6.15
N GLY A 68 5.03 3.95 5.36
CA GLY A 68 4.54 2.85 4.53
C GLY A 68 5.59 2.45 3.49
N ARG A 69 5.56 1.18 3.09
CA ARG A 69 6.51 0.63 2.11
C ARG A 69 5.74 0.03 0.94
N GLN A 70 6.03 0.50 -0.26
CA GLN A 70 5.32 0.09 -1.46
C GLN A 70 5.73 -1.33 -1.84
N LEU A 71 4.74 -2.19 -1.98
CA LEU A 71 4.93 -3.57 -2.44
C LEU A 71 4.85 -3.62 -3.97
N PHE A 72 3.79 -3.08 -4.55
CA PHE A 72 3.61 -3.00 -6.00
C PHE A 72 3.23 -1.58 -6.44
N ALA A 73 3.70 -1.19 -7.62
CA ALA A 73 3.14 -0.11 -8.42
C ALA A 73 2.68 -0.69 -9.75
N VAL A 74 1.51 -0.28 -10.22
CA VAL A 74 0.90 -0.68 -11.46
C VAL A 74 0.66 0.57 -12.28
N ARG A 75 1.05 0.47 -13.54
CA ARG A 75 0.70 1.44 -14.57
C ARG A 75 0.14 0.67 -15.75
N ASP A 76 -1.03 1.07 -16.22
CA ASP A 76 -1.85 0.29 -17.13
C ASP A 76 -2.04 -1.14 -16.60
N LYS A 77 -1.56 -2.13 -17.33
CA LYS A 77 -1.62 -3.55 -16.98
C LYS A 77 -0.29 -4.13 -16.52
N THR A 78 0.69 -3.26 -16.27
CA THR A 78 2.06 -3.67 -15.92
C THR A 78 2.32 -3.40 -14.46
N SER A 79 2.45 -4.47 -13.67
CA SER A 79 2.87 -4.38 -12.28
C SER A 79 4.39 -4.43 -12.14
N ARG A 80 4.91 -3.62 -11.22
CA ARG A 80 6.31 -3.58 -10.81
C ARG A 80 6.41 -3.67 -9.29
N PRO A 81 7.32 -4.49 -8.75
CA PRO A 81 8.15 -5.47 -9.47
C PRO A 81 7.30 -6.56 -10.13
N ALA A 82 7.83 -7.16 -11.20
CA ALA A 82 7.18 -8.27 -11.88
C ALA A 82 7.43 -9.59 -11.14
N GLY A 83 6.48 -10.52 -11.24
CA GLY A 83 6.60 -11.85 -10.66
C GLY A 83 6.42 -11.87 -9.14
N PHE A 84 6.83 -12.98 -8.54
CA PHE A 84 6.70 -13.22 -7.12
C PHE A 84 7.79 -12.52 -6.33
N ILE A 85 7.39 -11.76 -5.31
CA ILE A 85 8.28 -11.12 -4.35
C ILE A 85 7.95 -11.58 -2.93
N PRO A 86 8.93 -11.55 -2.01
CA PRO A 86 8.71 -12.02 -0.66
C PRO A 86 7.88 -11.02 0.16
N VAL A 87 6.99 -11.54 0.99
CA VAL A 87 6.18 -10.81 1.97
C VAL A 87 6.26 -11.51 3.32
N GLU A 88 6.22 -10.76 4.42
CA GLU A 88 6.19 -11.35 5.76
C GLU A 88 4.93 -12.22 5.95
N ALA A 89 5.07 -13.31 6.69
CA ALA A 89 4.03 -14.32 6.91
C ALA A 89 3.85 -14.63 8.41
N ALA A 90 2.81 -15.40 8.74
CA ALA A 90 2.42 -15.77 10.11
C ALA A 90 2.12 -14.57 11.03
N LYS A 91 1.74 -13.43 10.43
CA LYS A 91 1.18 -12.30 11.16
C LYS A 91 0.26 -11.45 10.27
N PRO A 92 -0.65 -10.67 10.88
CA PRO A 92 -1.43 -9.68 10.16
C PRO A 92 -0.56 -8.56 9.57
N LEU A 93 -0.83 -8.20 8.32
CA LEU A 93 -0.22 -7.06 7.63
C LEU A 93 -1.33 -6.14 7.14
N HIS A 94 -1.18 -4.85 7.42
CA HIS A 94 -2.10 -3.80 6.98
C HIS A 94 -1.63 -3.25 5.64
N TRP A 95 -2.53 -3.31 4.67
CA TRP A 95 -2.31 -2.91 3.29
C TRP A 95 -3.20 -1.76 2.91
N VAL A 96 -2.66 -0.93 2.03
CA VAL A 96 -3.36 0.16 1.37
C VAL A 96 -3.23 -0.04 -0.12
N VAL A 97 -4.36 -0.05 -0.81
CA VAL A 97 -4.40 0.14 -2.26
C VAL A 97 -4.81 1.57 -2.53
N ASP A 98 -4.02 2.27 -3.34
CA ASP A 98 -4.25 3.67 -3.72
C ASP A 98 -4.09 3.77 -5.24
N GLY A 99 -5.08 4.32 -5.92
CA GLY A 99 -5.09 4.42 -7.37
C GLY A 99 -5.73 5.70 -7.88
N SER A 100 -5.33 6.09 -9.08
CA SER A 100 -5.95 7.17 -9.84
C SER A 100 -5.95 6.83 -11.32
N ALA A 101 -6.95 7.34 -12.04
CA ALA A 101 -7.03 7.31 -13.49
C ALA A 101 -7.60 8.64 -14.02
N ASN A 102 -7.68 8.77 -15.35
CA ASN A 102 -8.25 9.94 -16.02
C ASN A 102 -9.66 10.29 -15.52
N ALA A 103 -10.07 11.54 -15.79
CA ALA A 103 -11.38 12.10 -15.42
C ALA A 103 -11.65 12.17 -13.91
N GLY A 104 -10.60 12.43 -13.12
CA GLY A 104 -10.72 12.61 -11.67
C GLY A 104 -10.91 11.31 -10.90
N ARG A 105 -10.82 10.16 -11.57
CA ARG A 105 -10.98 8.86 -10.93
C ARG A 105 -9.90 8.65 -9.90
N SER A 106 -10.30 8.38 -8.67
CA SER A 106 -9.37 8.00 -7.62
C SER A 106 -10.03 6.97 -6.71
N CYS A 107 -9.24 6.06 -6.16
CA CYS A 107 -9.74 5.15 -5.17
C CYS A 107 -8.68 4.78 -4.18
N ARG A 108 -9.14 4.53 -2.95
CA ARG A 108 -8.31 4.09 -1.85
C ARG A 108 -9.08 3.07 -1.03
N ILE A 109 -8.49 1.91 -0.79
CA ILE A 109 -9.02 0.89 0.10
C ILE A 109 -7.93 0.41 1.03
N GLU A 110 -8.31 0.02 2.23
CA GLU A 110 -7.39 -0.52 3.22
C GLU A 110 -7.92 -1.86 3.73
N PHE A 111 -7.02 -2.79 4.00
CA PHE A 111 -7.38 -4.12 4.51
C PHE A 111 -6.23 -4.73 5.27
N VAL A 112 -6.55 -5.68 6.14
CA VAL A 112 -5.56 -6.52 6.81
C VAL A 112 -5.66 -7.94 6.31
N SER A 113 -4.52 -8.56 6.02
CA SER A 113 -4.42 -9.97 5.64
C SER A 113 -3.24 -10.64 6.33
N GLU A 114 -3.33 -11.95 6.53
CA GLU A 114 -2.25 -12.75 7.10
C GLU A 114 -1.86 -13.86 6.11
N PHE A 115 -0.60 -13.90 5.72
CA PHE A 115 -0.09 -14.91 4.79
C PHE A 115 0.40 -16.13 5.55
N ALA A 116 0.07 -17.33 5.07
CA ALA A 116 0.68 -18.56 5.59
C ALA A 116 2.16 -18.69 5.13
N PRO A 117 3.09 -19.10 6.01
CA PRO A 117 4.49 -19.32 5.67
C PRO A 117 4.65 -20.27 4.46
N GLY A 118 5.57 -19.92 3.56
CA GLY A 118 5.82 -20.68 2.31
C GLY A 118 4.71 -20.60 1.27
N GLY A 119 3.58 -19.93 1.57
CA GLY A 119 2.47 -19.79 0.64
C GLY A 119 2.81 -18.87 -0.54
N ARG A 120 2.16 -19.11 -1.67
CA ARG A 120 2.24 -18.27 -2.88
C ARG A 120 0.88 -17.66 -3.16
N TYR A 121 0.85 -16.36 -3.43
CA TYR A 121 -0.38 -15.59 -3.53
C TYR A 121 -0.40 -14.67 -4.75
N VAL A 122 -1.60 -14.46 -5.29
CA VAL A 122 -1.83 -13.52 -6.39
C VAL A 122 -2.86 -12.50 -5.93
N ILE A 123 -2.49 -11.22 -5.94
CA ILE A 123 -3.46 -10.13 -5.79
C ILE A 123 -4.01 -9.75 -7.15
N LYS A 124 -5.34 -9.69 -7.26
CA LYS A 124 -6.08 -9.37 -8.48
C LYS A 124 -7.08 -8.24 -8.20
N GLY A 125 -7.55 -7.61 -9.26
CA GLY A 125 -8.51 -6.50 -9.21
C GLY A 125 -7.85 -5.18 -9.56
N GLY A 126 -8.27 -4.09 -8.95
CA GLY A 126 -7.73 -2.75 -9.20
C GLY A 126 -8.83 -1.71 -9.26
N ILE A 127 -8.67 -0.72 -10.12
CA ILE A 127 -9.70 0.30 -10.34
C ILE A 127 -10.82 -0.31 -11.18
N ILE A 128 -12.06 -0.22 -10.72
CA ILE A 128 -13.21 -0.76 -11.45
C ILE A 128 -13.93 0.35 -12.20
N GLU A 129 -14.29 0.06 -13.45
CA GLU A 129 -15.25 0.85 -14.21
C GLU A 129 -16.67 0.33 -13.90
N ASN A 130 -17.41 1.07 -13.09
CA ASN A 130 -18.84 0.86 -12.90
C ASN A 130 -19.58 2.13 -13.36
N PRO A 131 -20.63 2.04 -14.19
CA PRO A 131 -21.45 3.19 -14.59
C PRO A 131 -22.02 4.00 -13.41
N GLU A 132 -22.18 3.38 -12.23
CA GLU A 132 -22.71 4.03 -11.03
C GLU A 132 -21.64 4.58 -10.09
N THR A 133 -20.39 4.11 -10.18
CA THR A 133 -19.30 4.51 -9.27
C THR A 133 -17.98 4.63 -10.03
N TYR A 134 -17.53 5.87 -10.21
CA TYR A 134 -16.28 6.18 -10.93
C TYR A 134 -15.01 6.06 -10.07
N ASP A 135 -15.15 5.85 -8.76
CA ASP A 135 -14.09 6.01 -7.75
C ASP A 135 -13.94 4.79 -6.83
N SER A 136 -13.98 3.57 -7.39
CA SER A 136 -13.86 2.35 -6.58
C SER A 136 -12.67 1.48 -6.98
N CYS A 137 -11.91 1.06 -5.97
CA CYS A 137 -10.93 0.00 -6.06
C CYS A 137 -11.58 -1.25 -5.48
N GLN A 138 -11.44 -2.41 -6.13
CA GLN A 138 -11.66 -3.69 -5.45
C GLN A 138 -10.51 -4.62 -5.76
N VAL A 139 -9.97 -5.25 -4.72
CA VAL A 139 -8.92 -6.25 -4.84
C VAL A 139 -9.29 -7.49 -4.05
N LYS A 140 -8.76 -8.63 -4.49
CA LYS A 140 -8.79 -9.90 -3.76
C LYS A 140 -7.44 -10.57 -3.87
N ILE A 141 -7.03 -11.22 -2.79
CA ILE A 141 -5.82 -12.04 -2.76
C ILE A 141 -6.24 -13.50 -2.82
N PHE A 142 -5.59 -14.30 -3.65
CA PHE A 142 -5.85 -15.72 -3.81
C PHE A 142 -4.58 -16.51 -3.54
N ARG A 143 -4.71 -17.67 -2.92
CA ARG A 143 -3.60 -18.62 -2.89
C ARG A 143 -3.43 -19.23 -4.28
N GLU A 144 -2.21 -19.24 -4.81
CA GLU A 144 -1.94 -19.60 -6.20
C GLU A 144 -2.23 -21.08 -6.52
N ASP A 145 -1.94 -21.97 -5.58
CA ASP A 145 -2.09 -23.43 -5.73
C ASP A 145 -3.55 -23.91 -5.75
N THR A 146 -4.42 -23.25 -4.99
CA THR A 146 -5.77 -23.70 -4.67
C THR A 146 -6.84 -22.74 -5.17
N GLY A 147 -6.47 -21.51 -5.54
CA GLY A 147 -7.41 -20.46 -5.92
C GLY A 147 -8.29 -19.96 -4.76
N VAL A 148 -8.06 -20.42 -3.53
CA VAL A 148 -8.84 -20.03 -2.36
C VAL A 148 -8.58 -18.55 -2.04
N PRO A 149 -9.63 -17.72 -1.85
CA PRO A 149 -9.44 -16.34 -1.47
C PRO A 149 -8.85 -16.25 -0.06
N LEU A 150 -7.79 -15.46 0.09
CA LEU A 150 -7.25 -15.11 1.38
C LEU A 150 -8.23 -14.21 2.12
N ARG A 151 -8.41 -14.45 3.41
CA ARG A 151 -9.24 -13.61 4.26
C ARG A 151 -8.64 -12.20 4.32
N MET A 152 -9.46 -11.21 4.01
CA MET A 152 -9.18 -9.79 4.16
C MET A 152 -10.18 -9.22 5.16
N VAL A 153 -9.71 -8.44 6.12
CA VAL A 153 -10.56 -7.79 7.13
C VAL A 153 -10.40 -6.28 7.06
N ASP A 154 -11.48 -5.56 7.37
CA ASP A 154 -11.46 -4.10 7.47
C ASP A 154 -10.60 -3.68 8.69
N PRO A 155 -9.57 -2.82 8.51
CA PRO A 155 -8.74 -2.38 9.61
C PRO A 155 -9.54 -1.71 10.74
N ALA A 156 -10.66 -1.05 10.44
CA ALA A 156 -11.51 -0.39 11.45
C ALA A 156 -12.18 -1.38 12.42
N THR A 157 -12.27 -2.66 12.04
CA THR A 157 -12.78 -3.72 12.93
C THR A 157 -11.72 -4.23 13.92
N LEU A 158 -10.45 -3.88 13.70
CA LEU A 158 -9.36 -4.17 14.62
C LEU A 158 -9.30 -3.03 15.64
N LYS A 159 -9.26 -3.36 16.94
CA LYS A 159 -9.17 -2.35 17.99
C LYS A 159 -7.91 -1.51 17.80
N ASN A 160 -8.08 -0.20 17.58
CA ASN A 160 -6.99 0.76 17.67
C ASN A 160 -6.57 0.83 19.14
N ASP A 161 -5.39 0.31 19.48
CA ASP A 161 -4.89 0.36 20.86
C ASP A 161 -4.28 1.74 21.20
N CYS A 162 -4.89 2.81 20.68
CA CYS A 162 -4.46 4.18 20.94
C CYS A 162 -4.73 4.49 22.41
N ALA A 163 -3.68 4.86 23.16
CA ALA A 163 -3.78 5.12 24.59
C ALA A 163 -4.82 6.21 24.97
N LEU A 164 -5.22 7.07 24.02
CA LEU A 164 -6.27 8.07 24.20
C LEU A 164 -7.70 7.49 24.12
N ASP A 165 -7.93 6.37 23.40
CA ASP A 165 -9.24 5.69 23.35
C ASP A 165 -9.60 5.02 24.69
N LYS A 166 -8.61 4.91 25.59
CA LYS A 166 -8.75 4.35 26.94
C LYS A 166 -8.92 5.43 28.01
N LEU A 167 -8.89 6.72 27.66
CA LEU A 167 -9.15 7.77 28.62
C LEU A 167 -10.66 7.88 28.86
N PRO A 168 -11.14 7.78 30.11
CA PRO A 168 -12.52 8.14 30.40
C PRO A 168 -12.66 9.64 30.09
N PHE A 169 -13.47 9.98 29.09
CA PHE A 169 -13.92 11.36 28.88
C PHE A 169 -14.80 11.75 30.08
N THR A 170 -14.19 12.15 31.19
CA THR A 170 -14.86 13.05 32.14
C THR A 170 -14.71 14.45 31.58
N ALA A 171 -15.69 14.87 30.78
CA ALA A 171 -15.94 16.28 30.55
C ALA A 171 -16.21 16.93 31.91
N ARG A 172 -15.43 17.95 32.27
CA ARG A 172 -15.76 18.90 33.33
C ARG A 172 -16.29 20.17 32.68
#